data_AF-A0A7C4BI79-F1
#
_entry.id   AF-A0A7C4BI79-F1
#
_cell.length_a   1.000
_cell.length_b   1.000
_cell.length_c   1.000
_cell.angle_alpha   90.00
_cell.angle_beta   90.00
_cell.angle_gamma   90.00
#
_symmetry.space_group_name_H-M   'P 1'
#
loop_
_entity.id
_entity.type
_entity.pdbx_description
1 polymer ?
#
loop_
_entity_poly.entity_id
_entity_poly.type
_entity_poly.pdbx_seq_one_letter_code
_entity_poly.pdbx_strand_id
1 'polypeptide(L)'
;MDAQPLLARLYVLKSFLAPYAEGYPSFMTTTAWQDKNLQTALASWTQLRHDTILYAKQSFIAAECGDGDAPRLMKGYVEPNVEAYRRLLALAKQTRSILQPRGLLSTQMADKLAEFEDMVKFLLDVSVKELQGKTLTTREYERIRHIGGVMDKLALWVVTKGNLPATGEAWREIVHPTDRNMACVADVHTCVDMRLPPVGIGQVVLEEAVGHAYEIYVIVRVEGKLQLTRGSVFSYFEFPHPMKDRLTDENWQKMLGEGKAPPQPAWIQWFTLPGREKAVPNTSSFTEAC
;
A
#
# COMPACT_ATOMS: atom_id res chain seq x y z
N MET A 1 -7.41 -13.63 -22.30
CA MET A 1 -8.50 -12.65 -22.06
C MET A 1 -8.21 -11.98 -20.72
N ASP A 2 -6.97 -11.48 -20.54
CA ASP A 2 -6.34 -11.37 -19.21
C ASP A 2 -5.92 -9.95 -18.82
N ALA A 3 -6.32 -8.94 -19.61
CA ALA A 3 -5.98 -7.53 -19.33
C ALA A 3 -6.91 -6.83 -18.32
N GLN A 4 -8.01 -7.47 -17.94
CA GLN A 4 -9.10 -6.83 -17.18
C GLN A 4 -8.73 -6.46 -15.72
N PRO A 5 -8.00 -7.28 -14.95
CA PRO A 5 -7.58 -6.93 -13.58
C PRO A 5 -6.55 -5.79 -13.55
N LEU A 6 -5.63 -5.79 -14.53
CA LEU A 6 -4.57 -4.79 -14.64
C LEU A 6 -5.15 -3.40 -14.93
N LEU A 7 -6.06 -3.31 -15.90
CA LEU A 7 -6.76 -2.07 -16.23
C LEU A 7 -7.59 -1.55 -15.06
N ALA A 8 -8.14 -2.44 -14.23
CA ALA A 8 -8.96 -2.07 -13.10
C ALA A 8 -8.16 -1.39 -11.97
N ARG A 9 -6.95 -1.88 -11.65
CA ARG A 9 -6.06 -1.22 -10.67
C ARG A 9 -5.60 0.15 -11.19
N LEU A 10 -5.21 0.24 -12.46
CA LEU A 10 -4.83 1.52 -13.09
C LEU A 10 -5.99 2.54 -13.09
N TYR A 11 -7.23 2.08 -13.27
CA TYR A 11 -8.41 2.93 -13.20
C TYR A 11 -8.58 3.57 -11.81
N VAL A 12 -8.32 2.83 -10.74
CA VAL A 12 -8.31 3.38 -9.37
C VAL A 12 -7.15 4.38 -9.22
N LEU A 13 -5.93 4.01 -9.62
CA LEU A 13 -4.73 4.86 -9.48
C LEU A 13 -4.85 6.19 -10.23
N LYS A 14 -5.55 6.23 -11.35
CA LYS A 14 -5.82 7.48 -12.08
C LYS A 14 -6.51 8.55 -11.22
N SER A 15 -7.24 8.17 -10.17
CA SER A 15 -7.88 9.12 -9.24
C SER A 15 -6.87 9.91 -8.39
N PHE A 16 -5.65 9.41 -8.23
CA PHE A 16 -4.59 10.06 -7.45
C PHE A 16 -3.90 11.19 -8.22
N LEU A 17 -3.99 11.17 -9.56
CA LEU A 17 -3.24 12.09 -10.44
C LEU A 17 -3.95 13.42 -10.67
N ALA A 18 -5.23 13.53 -10.33
CA ALA A 18 -5.96 14.78 -10.46
C ALA A 18 -5.68 15.69 -9.25
N PRO A 19 -5.47 16.99 -9.45
CA PRO A 19 -5.33 17.93 -8.34
C PRO A 19 -6.65 18.01 -7.55
N TYR A 20 -6.55 18.16 -6.23
CA TYR A 20 -7.71 18.42 -5.38
C TYR A 20 -8.09 19.90 -5.43
N ALA A 21 -9.40 20.16 -5.46
CA ALA A 21 -9.96 21.51 -5.53
C ALA A 21 -10.34 22.06 -4.14
N GLU A 22 -10.85 23.29 -4.13
CA GLU A 22 -11.43 23.92 -2.94
C GLU A 22 -12.50 23.01 -2.29
N GLY A 23 -12.45 22.91 -0.96
CA GLY A 23 -13.30 22.00 -0.16
C GLY A 23 -12.58 20.75 0.35
N TYR A 24 -11.42 20.41 -0.19
CA TYR A 24 -10.53 19.40 0.40
C TYR A 24 -9.63 20.00 1.48
N PRO A 25 -9.08 19.19 2.41
CA PRO A 25 -8.12 19.65 3.39
C PRO A 25 -6.92 20.36 2.75
N SER A 26 -6.40 21.39 3.43
CA SER A 26 -5.33 22.25 2.89
C SER A 26 -4.05 21.49 2.54
N PHE A 27 -3.75 20.37 3.22
CA PHE A 27 -2.60 19.55 2.86
C PHE A 27 -2.77 18.88 1.49
N MET A 28 -4.00 18.51 1.10
CA MET A 28 -4.28 17.82 -0.16
C MET A 28 -4.20 18.73 -1.38
N THR A 29 -4.37 20.04 -1.21
CA THR A 29 -4.33 21.00 -2.31
C THR A 29 -2.90 21.46 -2.67
N THR A 30 -1.89 20.95 -1.95
CA THR A 30 -0.48 21.30 -2.19
C THR A 30 0.13 20.47 -3.33
N THR A 31 1.15 21.03 -3.98
CA THR A 31 1.97 20.29 -4.96
C THR A 31 2.67 19.09 -4.31
N ALA A 32 3.10 19.22 -3.05
CA ALA A 32 3.75 18.12 -2.31
C ALA A 32 2.83 16.90 -2.18
N TRP A 33 1.53 17.13 -1.99
CA TRP A 33 0.56 16.05 -1.93
C TRP A 33 0.29 15.41 -3.28
N GLN A 34 0.29 16.20 -4.36
CA GLN A 34 0.18 15.69 -5.72
C GLN A 34 1.38 14.80 -6.07
N ASP A 35 2.59 15.21 -5.69
CA ASP A 35 3.79 14.41 -5.91
C ASP A 35 3.83 13.16 -5.01
N LYS A 36 3.38 13.26 -3.74
CA LYS A 36 3.15 12.08 -2.88
C LYS A 36 2.18 11.08 -3.52
N ASN A 37 1.12 11.59 -4.14
CA ASN A 37 0.13 10.77 -4.81
C ASN A 37 0.67 10.13 -6.08
N LEU A 38 1.49 10.84 -6.85
CA LEU A 38 2.23 10.29 -7.99
C LEU A 38 3.19 9.19 -7.54
N GLN A 39 3.95 9.43 -6.46
CA GLN A 39 4.83 8.43 -5.84
C GLN A 39 4.05 7.17 -5.45
N THR A 40 2.88 7.33 -4.81
CA THR A 40 2.00 6.22 -4.44
C THR A 40 1.49 5.46 -5.66
N ALA A 41 1.13 6.17 -6.73
CA ALA A 41 0.65 5.56 -7.97
C ALA A 41 1.76 4.76 -8.68
N LEU A 42 2.98 5.31 -8.75
CA LEU A 42 4.14 4.65 -9.33
C LEU A 42 4.54 3.42 -8.52
N ALA A 43 4.65 3.51 -7.18
CA ALA A 43 4.92 2.36 -6.33
C ALA A 43 3.86 1.25 -6.48
N SER A 44 2.58 1.61 -6.57
CA SER A 44 1.49 0.64 -6.80
C SER A 44 1.56 0.04 -8.21
N TRP A 45 2.04 0.78 -9.21
CA TRP A 45 2.31 0.27 -10.54
C TRP A 45 3.52 -0.67 -10.57
N THR A 46 4.59 -0.37 -9.84
CA THR A 46 5.75 -1.25 -9.66
C THR A 46 5.33 -2.59 -9.07
N GLN A 47 4.54 -2.58 -7.99
CA GLN A 47 3.96 -3.80 -7.42
C GLN A 47 3.11 -4.57 -8.44
N LEU A 48 2.30 -3.87 -9.23
CA LEU A 48 1.53 -4.51 -10.29
C LEU A 48 2.42 -5.17 -11.34
N ARG A 49 3.51 -4.51 -11.75
CA ARG A 49 4.48 -5.08 -12.70
C ARG A 49 5.18 -6.30 -12.12
N HIS A 50 5.64 -6.19 -10.88
CA HIS A 50 6.22 -7.27 -10.11
C HIS A 50 5.30 -8.50 -10.06
N ASP A 51 4.04 -8.33 -9.64
CA ASP A 51 3.03 -9.39 -9.60
C ASP A 51 2.77 -10.03 -10.97
N THR A 52 2.87 -9.25 -12.07
CA THR A 52 2.69 -9.79 -13.43
C THR A 52 3.89 -10.56 -13.97
N ILE A 53 5.11 -10.20 -13.55
CA ILE A 53 6.34 -10.89 -13.92
C ILE A 53 6.45 -12.19 -13.12
N LEU A 54 6.12 -12.14 -11.83
CA LEU A 54 6.05 -13.27 -10.93
C LEU A 54 4.61 -13.78 -10.86
N TYR A 55 4.16 -14.51 -11.89
CA TYR A 55 2.81 -15.11 -11.96
C TYR A 55 2.49 -16.13 -10.83
N ALA A 56 3.30 -16.21 -9.76
CA ALA A 56 3.20 -17.21 -8.71
C ALA A 56 3.56 -16.74 -7.28
N LYS A 57 3.90 -15.46 -7.03
CA LYS A 57 4.26 -15.02 -5.67
C LYS A 57 3.35 -13.90 -5.18
N GLN A 58 2.81 -14.06 -3.97
CA GLN A 58 1.92 -13.09 -3.34
C GLN A 58 2.74 -12.16 -2.43
N SER A 59 2.63 -10.84 -2.63
CA SER A 59 3.19 -9.83 -1.72
C SER A 59 2.31 -9.68 -0.47
N PHE A 60 2.94 -9.67 0.72
CA PHE A 60 2.26 -9.64 2.00
C PHE A 60 2.48 -8.31 2.74
N ILE A 61 1.42 -7.74 3.33
CA ILE A 61 1.47 -6.58 4.23
C ILE A 61 1.15 -7.05 5.66
N ALA A 62 2.16 -7.14 6.52
CA ALA A 62 1.94 -7.39 7.95
C ALA A 62 1.66 -6.06 8.66
N ALA A 63 0.40 -5.84 9.08
CA ALA A 63 0.01 -4.70 9.91
C ALA A 63 -0.45 -5.21 11.27
N GLU A 64 0.49 -5.29 12.21
CA GLU A 64 0.22 -5.80 13.56
C GLU A 64 -0.58 -4.75 14.35
N CYS A 65 -1.79 -5.11 14.78
CA CYS A 65 -2.56 -4.34 15.76
C CYS A 65 -1.79 -4.34 17.08
N GLY A 66 -1.04 -3.28 17.38
CA GLY A 66 -0.33 -3.16 18.66
C GLY A 66 -1.28 -3.27 19.86
N ASP A 67 -1.02 -4.23 20.75
CA ASP A 67 -1.71 -4.38 22.03
C ASP A 67 -0.87 -3.72 23.13
N GLY A 68 -1.25 -2.49 23.47
CA GLY A 68 -0.74 -1.77 24.62
C GLY A 68 -1.90 -1.08 25.30
N ASP A 69 -1.83 -0.95 26.63
CA ASP A 69 -2.82 -0.31 27.51
C ASP A 69 -3.57 0.81 26.77
N ALA A 70 -4.86 0.59 26.50
CA ALA A 70 -5.64 1.44 25.61
C ALA A 70 -5.52 2.91 26.03
N PRO A 71 -4.70 3.71 25.33
CA PRO A 71 -4.67 5.14 25.59
C PRO A 71 -6.07 5.68 25.27
N ARG A 72 -6.40 6.88 25.77
CA ARG A 72 -7.60 7.61 25.34
C ARG A 72 -7.79 7.42 23.83
N LEU A 73 -8.99 7.02 23.41
CA LEU A 73 -9.32 6.76 22.00
C LEU A 73 -8.80 7.91 21.13
N MET A 74 -7.61 7.73 20.53
CA MET A 74 -7.03 8.73 19.65
C MET A 74 -7.84 8.68 18.37
N LYS A 75 -8.38 9.83 17.99
CA LYS A 75 -9.29 9.95 16.85
C LYS A 75 -8.46 9.78 15.58
N GLY A 76 -8.71 8.69 14.86
CA GLY A 76 -8.14 8.49 13.54
C GLY A 76 -8.81 9.41 12.51
N TYR A 77 -8.14 9.59 11.38
CA TYR A 77 -8.60 10.37 10.23
C TYR A 77 -8.41 9.54 8.96
N VAL A 78 -9.41 9.51 8.09
CA VAL A 78 -9.31 8.79 6.80
C VAL A 78 -8.91 9.78 5.73
N GLU A 79 -7.83 9.51 4.99
CA GLU A 79 -7.46 10.34 3.83
C GLU A 79 -8.65 10.40 2.87
N PRO A 80 -9.26 11.58 2.62
CA PRO A 80 -10.57 11.63 1.98
C PRO A 80 -10.48 11.55 0.46
N ASN A 81 -9.80 10.53 -0.09
CA ASN A 81 -9.77 10.26 -1.52
C ASN A 81 -11.05 9.53 -1.96
N VAL A 82 -12.16 10.27 -1.98
CA VAL A 82 -13.51 9.76 -2.27
C VAL A 82 -13.57 9.04 -3.62
N GLU A 83 -12.89 9.58 -4.64
CA GLU A 83 -12.87 8.99 -5.98
C GLU A 83 -12.18 7.62 -5.99
N ALA A 84 -11.03 7.49 -5.31
CA ALA A 84 -10.33 6.22 -5.20
C ALA A 84 -11.21 5.14 -4.54
N TYR A 85 -11.82 5.45 -3.39
CA TYR A 85 -12.70 4.51 -2.69
C TYR A 85 -13.93 4.14 -3.50
N ARG A 86 -14.54 5.10 -4.21
CA ARG A 86 -15.70 4.82 -5.06
C ARG A 86 -15.35 3.88 -6.21
N ARG A 87 -14.22 4.12 -6.89
CA ARG A 87 -13.74 3.26 -7.98
C ARG A 87 -13.40 1.87 -7.48
N LEU A 88 -12.73 1.77 -6.33
CA LEU A 88 -12.38 0.50 -5.71
C LEU A 88 -13.63 -0.30 -5.30
N LEU A 89 -14.62 0.35 -4.69
CA LEU A 89 -15.88 -0.27 -4.32
C LEU A 89 -16.67 -0.74 -5.55
N ALA A 90 -16.72 0.08 -6.60
CA ALA A 90 -17.37 -0.28 -7.85
C ALA A 90 -16.71 -1.50 -8.50
N LEU A 91 -15.38 -1.55 -8.49
CA LEU A 91 -14.62 -2.68 -8.99
C LEU A 91 -14.91 -3.97 -8.20
N ALA A 92 -14.84 -3.92 -6.87
CA ALA A 92 -15.12 -5.08 -6.01
C ALA A 92 -16.53 -5.64 -6.27
N LYS A 93 -17.54 -4.75 -6.32
CA LYS A 93 -18.92 -5.11 -6.63
C LYS A 93 -19.10 -5.71 -8.02
N GLN A 94 -18.43 -5.14 -9.04
CA GLN A 94 -18.46 -5.67 -10.40
C GLN A 94 -17.82 -7.05 -10.49
N THR A 95 -16.68 -7.26 -9.82
CA THR A 95 -16.04 -8.58 -9.75
C THR A 95 -16.99 -9.61 -9.16
N ARG A 96 -17.67 -9.31 -8.04
CA ARG A 96 -18.66 -10.23 -7.46
C ARG A 96 -19.82 -10.50 -8.41
N SER A 97 -20.43 -9.45 -8.97
CA SER A 97 -21.62 -9.58 -9.83
C SER A 97 -21.33 -10.29 -11.16
N ILE A 98 -20.09 -10.24 -11.65
CA ILE A 98 -19.65 -10.94 -12.86
C ILE A 98 -19.31 -12.39 -12.55
N LEU A 99 -18.53 -12.66 -11.50
CA LEU A 99 -18.00 -14.00 -11.26
C LEU A 99 -19.00 -14.94 -10.60
N GLN A 100 -19.86 -14.43 -9.70
CA GLN A 100 -20.78 -15.25 -8.91
C GLN A 100 -21.83 -15.99 -9.77
N PRO A 101 -22.55 -15.35 -10.72
CA PRO A 101 -23.52 -16.06 -11.56
C PRO A 101 -22.87 -17.07 -12.52
N ARG A 102 -21.57 -16.93 -12.79
CA ARG A 102 -20.79 -17.81 -13.66
C ARG A 102 -20.19 -19.01 -12.93
N GLY A 103 -20.42 -19.14 -11.62
CA GLY A 103 -19.82 -20.20 -10.81
C GLY A 103 -18.29 -20.06 -10.67
N LEU A 104 -17.73 -18.90 -10.98
CA LEU A 104 -16.29 -18.62 -10.90
C LEU A 104 -15.88 -18.03 -9.54
N LEU A 105 -16.81 -17.93 -8.60
CA LEU A 105 -16.60 -17.41 -7.26
C LEU A 105 -17.15 -18.43 -6.25
N SER A 106 -16.28 -18.98 -5.41
CA SER A 106 -16.72 -19.83 -4.29
C SER A 106 -17.47 -19.00 -3.26
N THR A 107 -18.36 -19.63 -2.48
CA THR A 107 -19.12 -18.95 -1.41
C THR A 107 -18.18 -18.25 -0.42
N GLN A 108 -17.11 -18.93 0.00
CA GLN A 108 -16.14 -18.35 0.93
C GLN A 108 -15.42 -17.13 0.36
N MET A 109 -15.07 -17.15 -0.93
CA MET A 109 -14.45 -16.00 -1.60
C MET A 109 -15.47 -14.86 -1.77
N ALA A 110 -16.74 -15.17 -2.04
CA ALA A 110 -17.81 -14.18 -2.12
C ALA A 110 -18.03 -13.45 -0.80
N ASP A 111 -17.98 -14.17 0.33
CA ASP A 111 -18.08 -13.59 1.67
C ASP A 111 -16.90 -12.66 1.97
N LYS A 112 -15.68 -13.06 1.59
CA LYS A 112 -14.47 -12.24 1.78
C LYS A 112 -14.46 -11.00 0.91
N LEU A 113 -14.96 -11.11 -0.32
CA LEU A 113 -15.17 -9.97 -1.19
C LEU A 113 -16.25 -9.03 -0.61
N ALA A 114 -17.29 -9.56 0.02
CA ALA A 114 -18.30 -8.75 0.71
C ALA A 114 -17.73 -8.02 1.95
N GLU A 115 -16.87 -8.67 2.73
CA GLU A 115 -16.14 -8.03 3.84
C GLU A 115 -15.24 -6.89 3.33
N PHE A 116 -14.53 -7.11 2.22
CA PHE A 116 -13.73 -6.07 1.57
C PHE A 116 -14.59 -4.91 1.05
N GLU A 117 -15.73 -5.20 0.41
CA GLU A 117 -16.69 -4.18 -0.01
C GLU A 117 -17.20 -3.34 1.17
N ASP A 118 -17.53 -3.97 2.30
CA ASP A 118 -17.99 -3.26 3.50
C ASP A 118 -16.88 -2.37 4.08
N MET A 119 -15.64 -2.84 4.10
CA MET A 119 -14.49 -2.06 4.52
C MET A 119 -14.28 -0.83 3.63
N VAL A 120 -14.25 -0.99 2.31
CA VAL A 120 -14.06 0.13 1.38
C VAL A 120 -15.24 1.10 1.43
N LYS A 121 -16.47 0.59 1.56
CA LYS A 121 -17.66 1.42 1.75
C LYS A 121 -17.57 2.25 3.03
N PHE A 122 -17.13 1.66 4.13
CA PHE A 122 -16.93 2.37 5.38
C PHE A 122 -15.93 3.53 5.23
N LEU A 123 -14.77 3.30 4.61
CA LEU A 123 -13.78 4.35 4.36
C LEU A 123 -14.32 5.47 3.46
N LEU A 124 -15.11 5.11 2.44
CA LEU A 124 -15.81 6.08 1.59
C LEU A 124 -16.79 6.95 2.39
N ASP A 125 -17.65 6.32 3.21
CA ASP A 125 -18.66 7.01 3.99
C ASP A 125 -18.02 7.94 5.03
N VAL A 126 -16.94 7.49 5.69
CA VAL A 126 -16.15 8.30 6.63
C VAL A 126 -15.49 9.48 5.91
N SER A 127 -14.84 9.26 4.75
CA SER A 127 -14.22 10.33 3.97
C SER A 127 -15.22 11.44 3.62
N VAL A 128 -16.45 11.06 3.22
CA VAL A 128 -17.51 12.02 2.92
C VAL A 128 -17.97 12.77 4.17
N LYS A 129 -18.09 12.09 5.31
CA LYS A 129 -18.45 12.74 6.59
C LYS A 129 -17.38 13.73 7.04
N GLU A 130 -16.10 13.36 6.96
CA GLU A 130 -14.97 14.19 7.35
C GLU A 130 -14.86 15.43 6.46
N LEU A 131 -15.03 15.30 5.15
CA LEU A 131 -15.10 16.45 4.22
C LEU A 131 -16.29 17.38 4.52
N GLN A 132 -17.42 16.83 4.98
CA GLN A 132 -18.59 17.62 5.39
C GLN A 132 -18.44 18.22 6.81
N GLY A 133 -17.32 17.99 7.49
CA GLY A 133 -17.11 18.44 8.87
C GLY A 133 -18.04 17.77 9.89
N LYS A 134 -18.63 16.62 9.55
CA LYS A 134 -19.53 15.88 10.45
C LYS A 134 -18.71 15.05 11.44
N THR A 135 -19.13 15.08 12.70
CA THR A 135 -18.51 14.27 13.75
C THR A 135 -18.78 12.77 13.52
N LEU A 136 -17.74 11.96 13.60
CA LEU A 136 -17.85 10.49 13.57
C LEU A 136 -18.31 9.98 14.94
N THR A 137 -19.03 8.86 14.93
CA THR A 137 -19.46 8.16 16.13
C THR A 137 -18.30 7.39 16.78
N THR A 138 -18.41 7.07 18.07
CA THR A 138 -17.41 6.26 18.79
C THR A 138 -17.10 4.95 18.08
N ARG A 139 -18.14 4.26 17.59
CA ARG A 139 -18.00 3.00 16.83
C ARG A 139 -17.22 3.18 15.52
N GLU A 140 -17.38 4.31 14.86
CA GLU A 140 -16.62 4.62 13.64
C GLU A 140 -15.15 4.87 13.96
N TYR A 141 -14.84 5.61 15.03
CA TYR A 141 -13.46 5.78 15.47
C TYR A 141 -12.80 4.47 15.92
N GLU A 142 -13.53 3.59 16.62
CA GLU A 142 -13.06 2.25 16.95
C GLU A 142 -12.78 1.43 15.69
N ARG A 143 -13.67 1.48 14.70
CA ARG A 143 -13.46 0.78 13.43
C ARG A 143 -12.24 1.31 12.66
N ILE A 144 -11.99 2.62 12.68
CA ILE A 144 -10.77 3.22 12.11
C ILE A 144 -9.53 2.68 12.84
N ARG A 145 -9.56 2.62 14.18
CA ARG A 145 -8.44 2.10 14.99
C ARG A 145 -8.05 0.67 14.60
N HIS A 146 -9.02 -0.16 14.24
CA HIS A 146 -8.80 -1.58 13.90
C HIS A 146 -8.69 -1.85 12.39
N ILE A 147 -8.65 -0.82 11.54
CA ILE A 147 -8.65 -1.01 10.07
C ILE A 147 -7.45 -1.83 9.59
N GLY A 148 -6.27 -1.65 10.22
CA GLY A 148 -5.06 -2.42 9.91
C GLY A 148 -5.27 -3.92 10.12
N GLY A 149 -5.83 -4.32 11.26
CA GLY A 149 -6.14 -5.73 11.53
C GLY A 149 -7.23 -6.31 10.63
N VAL A 150 -8.18 -5.49 10.17
CA VAL A 150 -9.17 -5.94 9.17
C VAL A 150 -8.49 -6.23 7.83
N MET A 151 -7.60 -5.35 7.37
CA MET A 151 -6.82 -5.56 6.14
C MET A 151 -5.92 -6.80 6.25
N ASP A 152 -5.23 -6.94 7.38
CA ASP A 152 -4.32 -8.04 7.67
C ASP A 152 -5.06 -9.40 7.67
N LYS A 153 -6.23 -9.47 8.34
CA LYS A 153 -7.09 -10.65 8.34
C LYS A 153 -7.57 -11.05 6.95
N LEU A 154 -7.94 -10.07 6.11
CA LEU A 154 -8.36 -10.34 4.73
C LEU A 154 -7.19 -10.86 3.89
N ALA A 155 -6.03 -10.23 3.98
CA ALA A 155 -4.82 -10.66 3.28
C ALA A 155 -4.40 -12.07 3.71
N LEU A 156 -4.34 -12.33 5.01
CA LEU A 156 -3.95 -13.63 5.56
C LEU A 156 -4.90 -14.73 5.10
N TRP A 157 -6.21 -14.48 5.08
CA TRP A 157 -7.18 -15.46 4.60
C TRP A 157 -6.96 -15.85 3.13
N VAL A 158 -6.63 -14.89 2.26
CA VAL A 158 -6.37 -15.16 0.83
C VAL A 158 -5.12 -16.03 0.66
N VAL A 159 -4.07 -15.74 1.42
CA VAL A 159 -2.78 -16.45 1.35
C VAL A 159 -2.90 -17.87 1.91
N THR A 160 -3.58 -18.04 3.04
CA THR A 160 -3.81 -19.36 3.64
C THR A 160 -4.89 -20.16 2.94
N LYS A 161 -5.54 -19.61 1.90
CA LYS A 161 -6.69 -20.20 1.20
C LYS A 161 -7.80 -20.63 2.17
N GLY A 162 -8.00 -19.85 3.22
CA GLY A 162 -8.97 -20.12 4.29
C GLY A 162 -8.50 -21.04 5.42
N ASN A 163 -7.30 -21.62 5.33
CA ASN A 163 -6.71 -22.43 6.39
C ASN A 163 -5.91 -21.57 7.38
N LEU A 164 -6.60 -20.67 8.09
CA LEU A 164 -6.00 -19.89 9.16
C LEU A 164 -5.51 -20.84 10.26
N PRO A 165 -4.20 -20.85 10.60
CA PRO A 165 -3.71 -21.69 11.69
C PRO A 165 -4.31 -21.25 13.03
N ALA A 166 -4.53 -22.22 13.91
CA ALA A 166 -5.13 -22.00 15.23
C ALA A 166 -4.25 -21.19 16.18
N THR A 167 -2.96 -21.01 15.87
CA THR A 167 -1.98 -20.27 16.68
C THR A 167 -1.42 -19.10 15.86
N GLY A 168 -1.17 -17.96 16.53
CA GLY A 168 -0.62 -16.72 15.92
C GLY A 168 0.77 -16.85 15.29
N GLU A 169 1.36 -18.05 15.33
CA GLU A 169 2.64 -18.41 14.70
C GLU A 169 2.52 -18.72 13.19
N ALA A 170 1.28 -18.80 12.68
CA ALA A 170 0.89 -18.95 11.27
C ALA A 170 1.77 -18.18 10.27
N TRP A 171 2.14 -16.97 10.65
CA TRP A 171 2.87 -16.01 9.85
C TRP A 171 4.29 -16.42 9.47
N ARG A 172 4.95 -17.21 10.32
CA ARG A 172 6.34 -17.66 10.10
C ARG A 172 6.42 -18.94 9.29
N GLU A 173 5.39 -19.77 9.37
CA GLU A 173 5.40 -21.14 8.81
C GLU A 173 4.85 -21.22 7.38
N ILE A 174 4.04 -20.24 6.95
CA ILE A 174 3.31 -20.31 5.67
C ILE A 174 4.03 -19.55 4.53
N VAL A 175 4.88 -18.56 4.83
CA VAL A 175 5.39 -17.60 3.84
C VAL A 175 6.89 -17.38 3.95
N HIS A 176 7.61 -17.27 2.83
CA HIS A 176 9.05 -16.97 2.83
C HIS A 176 9.27 -15.57 3.44
N PRO A 177 10.36 -15.32 4.21
CA PRO A 177 10.60 -14.01 4.83
C PRO A 177 10.56 -12.83 3.85
N THR A 178 11.00 -13.05 2.60
CA THR A 178 10.94 -12.08 1.51
C THR A 178 9.52 -11.63 1.18
N ASP A 179 8.55 -12.54 1.28
CA ASP A 179 7.15 -12.28 0.93
C ASP A 179 6.44 -11.46 2.02
N ARG A 180 6.97 -11.46 3.26
CA ARG A 180 6.48 -10.66 4.40
C ARG A 180 6.92 -9.20 4.34
N ASN A 181 7.70 -8.84 3.34
CA ASN A 181 8.22 -7.50 3.15
C ASN A 181 7.53 -6.84 1.96
N MET A 182 7.00 -5.64 2.17
CA MET A 182 6.40 -4.85 1.10
C MET A 182 7.39 -4.44 0.01
N ALA A 183 8.69 -4.52 0.31
CA ALA A 183 9.75 -4.12 -0.61
C ALA A 183 9.93 -5.15 -1.73
N CYS A 184 9.73 -4.69 -2.96
CA CYS A 184 9.81 -5.49 -4.18
C CYS A 184 10.52 -4.70 -5.28
N VAL A 185 11.05 -5.40 -6.28
CA VAL A 185 11.74 -4.79 -7.43
C VAL A 185 11.30 -5.45 -8.73
N ALA A 186 11.11 -4.65 -9.78
CA ALA A 186 10.74 -5.13 -11.10
C ALA A 186 11.55 -4.43 -12.18
N ASP A 187 12.15 -5.22 -13.08
CA ASP A 187 12.69 -4.69 -14.30
C ASP A 187 11.55 -4.37 -15.29
N VAL A 188 11.56 -3.15 -15.82
CA VAL A 188 10.45 -2.64 -16.66
C VAL A 188 10.89 -2.39 -18.10
N HIS A 189 12.19 -2.23 -18.33
CA HIS A 189 12.74 -2.03 -19.65
C HIS A 189 14.20 -2.46 -19.72
N THR A 190 14.67 -2.87 -20.91
CA THR A 190 16.07 -3.17 -21.19
C THR A 190 16.56 -2.28 -22.30
N CYS A 191 17.66 -1.57 -22.08
CA CYS A 191 18.26 -0.70 -23.09
C CYS A 191 19.79 -0.70 -23.01
N VAL A 192 20.42 -0.01 -23.95
CA VAL A 192 21.85 0.26 -23.92
C VAL A 192 22.06 1.71 -23.53
N ASP A 193 22.75 1.92 -22.41
CA ASP A 193 23.23 3.23 -22.01
C ASP A 193 24.37 3.66 -22.93
N MET A 194 24.07 4.57 -23.85
CA MET A 194 24.99 5.05 -24.88
C MET A 194 25.96 6.13 -24.38
N ARG A 195 25.90 6.54 -23.10
CA ARG A 195 26.85 7.50 -22.53
C ARG A 195 28.26 6.88 -22.50
N LEU A 196 29.31 7.70 -22.62
CA LEU A 196 30.68 7.21 -22.58
C LEU A 196 31.07 6.74 -21.16
N PRO A 197 31.82 5.63 -21.00
CA PRO A 197 32.39 5.24 -19.71
C PRO A 197 33.26 6.38 -19.12
N PRO A 198 33.27 6.59 -17.79
CA PRO A 198 32.62 5.77 -16.76
C PRO A 198 31.16 6.15 -16.48
N VAL A 199 30.58 7.12 -17.21
CA VAL A 199 29.20 7.60 -16.98
C VAL A 199 28.18 6.59 -17.50
N GLY A 200 28.44 6.01 -18.68
CA GLY A 200 27.63 4.93 -19.21
C GLY A 200 28.07 3.57 -18.71
N ILE A 201 27.11 2.70 -18.39
CA ILE A 201 27.37 1.35 -17.86
C ILE A 201 27.04 0.23 -18.86
N GLY A 202 26.79 0.59 -20.13
CA GLY A 202 26.57 -0.36 -21.22
C GLY A 202 25.14 -0.93 -21.24
N GLN A 203 24.99 -2.25 -21.27
CA GLN A 203 23.68 -2.88 -21.25
C GLN A 203 23.04 -2.74 -19.87
N VAL A 204 21.87 -2.10 -19.82
CA VAL A 204 21.15 -1.80 -18.58
C VAL A 204 19.71 -2.28 -18.63
N VAL A 205 19.17 -2.46 -17.44
CA VAL A 205 17.74 -2.55 -17.20
C VAL A 205 17.29 -1.31 -16.43
N LEU A 206 16.09 -0.84 -16.71
CA LEU A 206 15.41 0.12 -15.84
C LEU A 206 14.69 -0.70 -14.76
N GLU A 207 15.14 -0.54 -13.52
CA GLU A 207 14.52 -1.14 -12.34
C GLU A 207 13.59 -0.11 -11.72
N GLU A 208 12.37 -0.54 -11.39
CA GLU A 208 11.50 0.17 -10.48
C GLU A 208 11.32 -0.65 -9.20
N ALA A 209 11.33 0.01 -8.05
CA ALA A 209 11.29 -0.66 -6.76
C ALA A 209 10.44 0.09 -5.72
N VAL A 210 9.91 -0.69 -4.79
CA VAL A 210 9.28 -0.21 -3.55
C VAL A 210 10.17 -0.62 -2.39
N GLY A 211 10.43 0.27 -1.46
CA GLY A 211 11.21 -0.02 -0.25
C GLY A 211 10.32 -0.09 0.99
N HIS A 212 10.86 0.30 2.15
CA HIS A 212 10.08 0.41 3.38
C HIS A 212 9.00 1.49 3.28
N ALA A 213 7.93 1.34 4.05
CA ALA A 213 6.92 2.38 4.20
C ALA A 213 7.55 3.64 4.79
N TYR A 214 7.22 4.79 4.22
CA TYR A 214 7.57 6.09 4.76
C TYR A 214 6.51 6.54 5.73
N GLU A 215 6.93 7.35 6.70
CA GLU A 215 6.02 7.97 7.64
C GLU A 215 5.59 9.34 7.11
N ILE A 216 4.29 9.61 7.18
CA ILE A 216 3.75 10.91 6.87
C ILE A 216 3.12 11.51 8.13
N TYR A 217 3.35 12.80 8.32
CA TYR A 217 2.72 13.60 9.36
C TYR A 217 1.84 14.66 8.73
N VAL A 218 0.57 14.71 9.14
CA VAL A 218 -0.41 15.62 8.56
C VAL A 218 -1.18 16.31 9.66
N ILE A 219 -1.41 17.61 9.53
CA ILE A 219 -2.29 18.35 10.43
C ILE A 219 -3.70 18.29 9.84
N VAL A 220 -4.60 17.65 10.57
CA VAL A 220 -6.01 17.50 10.18
C VAL A 220 -6.91 18.22 11.17
N ARG A 221 -8.12 18.58 10.74
CA ARG A 221 -9.13 19.14 11.63
C ARG A 221 -10.14 18.06 11.98
N VAL A 222 -10.13 17.62 13.24
CA VAL A 222 -11.09 16.65 13.78
C VAL A 222 -11.92 17.36 14.84
N GLU A 223 -13.24 17.45 14.60
CA GLU A 223 -14.20 18.12 15.49
C GLU A 223 -13.80 19.56 15.82
N GLY A 224 -13.38 20.32 14.80
CA GLY A 224 -12.98 21.72 14.94
C GLY A 224 -11.57 21.93 15.51
N LYS A 225 -10.93 20.91 16.07
CA LYS A 225 -9.57 20.98 16.64
C LYS A 225 -8.52 20.52 15.64
N LEU A 226 -7.40 21.23 15.58
CA LEU A 226 -6.22 20.77 14.83
C LEU A 226 -5.56 19.63 15.58
N GLN A 227 -5.29 18.53 14.88
CA GLN A 227 -4.63 17.35 15.40
C GLN A 227 -3.51 16.94 14.44
N LEU A 228 -2.36 16.57 14.99
CA LEU A 228 -1.29 15.95 14.23
C LEU A 228 -1.60 14.46 14.11
N THR A 229 -1.74 13.97 12.88
CA THR A 229 -1.86 12.55 12.57
C THR A 229 -0.56 12.03 11.99
N ARG A 230 -0.32 10.73 12.19
CA ARG A 230 0.78 9.97 11.61
C ARG A 230 0.18 8.84 10.79
N GLY A 231 0.74 8.60 9.61
CA GLY A 231 0.34 7.50 8.74
C GLY A 231 1.53 6.94 7.99
N SER A 232 1.26 5.95 7.13
CA SER A 232 2.25 5.31 6.28
C SER A 232 1.97 5.62 4.81
N VAL A 233 3.01 5.87 4.03
CA VAL A 233 2.95 6.07 2.57
C VAL A 233 4.01 5.22 1.88
N PHE A 234 3.83 4.97 0.59
CA PHE A 234 4.80 4.20 -0.18
C PHE A 234 6.11 4.97 -0.37
N SER A 235 7.23 4.23 -0.37
CA SER A 235 8.48 4.67 -0.99
C SER A 235 8.51 4.25 -2.46
N TYR A 236 9.36 4.90 -3.26
CA TYR A 236 9.50 4.60 -4.69
C TYR A 236 10.94 4.83 -5.15
N PHE A 237 11.43 3.92 -5.98
CA PHE A 237 12.76 3.96 -6.57
C PHE A 237 12.64 3.67 -8.07
N GLU A 238 13.39 4.41 -8.88
CA GLU A 238 13.52 4.21 -10.31
C GLU A 238 14.98 4.48 -10.67
N PHE A 239 15.69 3.46 -11.19
CA PHE A 239 17.12 3.58 -11.47
C PHE A 239 17.59 2.61 -12.56
N PRO A 240 18.62 2.98 -13.34
CA PRO A 240 19.28 2.03 -14.23
C PRO A 240 20.15 1.07 -13.42
N HIS A 241 20.12 -0.22 -13.78
CA HIS A 241 20.94 -1.27 -13.16
C HIS A 241 21.60 -2.15 -14.23
N PRO A 242 22.80 -2.73 -14.01
CA PRO A 242 23.46 -3.57 -15.00
C PRO A 242 22.61 -4.79 -15.42
N MET A 243 22.41 -5.00 -16.71
CA MET A 243 21.59 -6.11 -17.23
C MET A 243 22.09 -7.50 -16.82
N LYS A 244 23.40 -7.64 -16.60
CA LYS A 244 24.03 -8.89 -16.13
C LYS A 244 23.70 -9.24 -14.68
N ASP A 245 23.10 -8.31 -13.93
CA ASP A 245 22.85 -8.38 -12.50
C ASP A 245 21.41 -7.95 -12.16
N ARG A 246 20.42 -8.40 -12.95
CA ARG A 246 18.99 -8.09 -12.68
C ARG A 246 18.63 -8.39 -11.23
N LEU A 247 17.95 -7.45 -10.59
CA LEU A 247 17.66 -7.57 -9.16
C LEU A 247 16.54 -8.59 -8.90
N THR A 248 16.73 -9.36 -7.83
CA THR A 248 15.64 -10.14 -7.20
C THR A 248 15.18 -9.42 -5.94
N ASP A 249 14.00 -9.75 -5.43
CA ASP A 249 13.49 -9.16 -4.18
C ASP A 249 14.47 -9.40 -3.02
N GLU A 250 15.11 -10.57 -2.94
CA GLU A 250 16.09 -10.86 -1.89
C GLU A 250 17.30 -9.93 -1.97
N ASN A 251 17.82 -9.69 -3.18
CA ASN A 251 18.92 -8.78 -3.39
C ASN A 251 18.51 -7.33 -3.08
N TRP A 252 17.32 -6.92 -3.52
CA TRP A 252 16.78 -5.59 -3.24
C TRP A 252 16.57 -5.33 -1.74
N GLN A 253 15.93 -6.27 -1.04
CA GLN A 253 15.71 -6.20 0.40
C GLN A 253 17.02 -6.19 1.19
N LYS A 254 18.01 -6.96 0.74
CA LYS A 254 19.37 -6.93 1.30
C LYS A 254 20.02 -5.55 1.09
N MET A 255 19.92 -4.98 -0.11
CA MET A 255 20.45 -3.64 -0.40
C MET A 255 19.82 -2.56 0.48
N LEU A 256 18.50 -2.63 0.72
CA LEU A 256 17.79 -1.76 1.66
C LEU A 256 18.32 -1.92 3.09
N GLY A 257 18.43 -3.17 3.56
CA GLY A 257 18.93 -3.47 4.91
C GLY A 257 20.38 -3.04 5.15
N GLU A 258 21.20 -3.03 4.11
CA GLU A 258 22.60 -2.56 4.16
C GLU A 258 22.75 -1.04 3.94
N GLY A 259 21.67 -0.30 3.68
CA GLY A 259 21.71 1.13 3.36
C GLY A 259 22.43 1.43 2.03
N LYS A 260 22.38 0.49 1.08
CA LYS A 260 23.01 0.57 -0.25
C LYS A 260 22.00 0.75 -1.38
N ALA A 261 20.76 1.09 -1.05
CA ALA A 261 19.75 1.40 -2.05
C ALA A 261 20.19 2.61 -2.89
N PRO A 262 19.93 2.62 -4.22
CA PRO A 262 20.16 3.78 -5.06
C PRO A 262 19.33 4.98 -4.57
N PRO A 263 19.73 6.22 -4.91
CA PRO A 263 18.95 7.38 -4.57
C PRO A 263 17.57 7.34 -5.22
N GLN A 264 16.56 7.83 -4.51
CA GLN A 264 15.24 8.05 -5.10
C GLN A 264 15.29 9.12 -6.20
N PRO A 265 14.35 9.09 -7.16
CA PRO A 265 14.17 10.14 -8.15
C PRO A 265 14.24 11.54 -7.52
N ALA A 266 14.95 12.46 -8.17
CA ALA A 266 15.23 13.79 -7.61
C ALA A 266 13.96 14.58 -7.23
N TRP A 267 12.87 14.36 -7.95
CA TRP A 267 11.58 14.99 -7.67
C TRP A 267 10.91 14.50 -6.38
N ILE A 268 11.32 13.36 -5.79
CA ILE A 268 10.81 12.91 -4.48
C ILE A 268 11.49 13.66 -3.33
N GLN A 269 12.73 14.11 -3.55
CA GLN A 269 13.57 14.65 -2.47
C GLN A 269 13.13 16.02 -1.96
N TRP A 270 12.30 16.77 -2.71
CA TRP A 270 11.89 18.11 -2.30
C TRP A 270 10.76 18.12 -1.24
N PHE A 271 9.94 17.07 -1.20
CA PHE A 271 8.82 16.93 -0.26
C PHE A 271 9.02 15.82 0.78
N THR A 272 10.14 15.12 0.72
CA THR A 272 10.54 14.11 1.71
C THR A 272 11.73 14.60 2.53
N LEU A 273 11.84 14.13 3.76
CA LEU A 273 13.01 14.40 4.60
C LEU A 273 13.82 13.10 4.72
N PRO A 274 15.18 13.18 4.75
CA PRO A 274 16.01 12.01 5.01
C PRO A 274 15.63 11.38 6.35
N GLY A 275 15.03 10.19 6.30
CA GLY A 275 14.72 9.41 7.49
C GLY A 275 15.94 8.67 8.02
N ARG A 276 15.97 8.38 9.31
CA ARG A 276 16.78 7.26 9.80
C ARG A 276 16.04 6.00 9.39
N GLU A 277 16.34 5.45 8.20
CA GLU A 277 15.82 4.15 7.76
C GLU A 277 16.29 3.08 8.75
N LYS A 278 15.49 2.86 9.78
CA LYS A 278 15.55 1.64 10.59
C LYS A 278 14.23 0.96 10.36
N ALA A 279 14.28 -0.24 9.82
CA ALA A 279 13.14 -1.14 9.87
C ALA A 279 12.63 -1.13 11.32
N VAL A 280 11.36 -0.80 11.53
CA VAL A 280 10.73 -1.04 12.83
C VAL A 280 10.78 -2.56 13.01
N PRO A 281 11.53 -3.08 13.99
CA PRO A 281 11.61 -4.51 14.19
C PRO A 281 10.20 -5.04 14.41
N ASN A 282 9.83 -6.09 13.68
CA ASN A 282 8.59 -6.81 13.93
C ASN A 282 8.76 -7.65 15.21
N THR A 283 8.83 -6.96 16.36
CA THR A 283 9.11 -7.56 17.68
C THR A 283 7.85 -7.89 18.46
N SER A 284 6.66 -7.79 17.87
CA SER A 284 5.48 -8.27 18.59
C SER A 284 5.43 -9.80 18.53
N SER A 285 5.77 -10.40 19.66
CA SER A 285 5.37 -11.76 19.99
C SER A 285 3.94 -11.68 20.51
N PHE A 286 2.94 -11.88 19.64
CA PHE A 286 1.57 -12.11 20.08
C PHE A 286 1.43 -13.55 20.58
N THR A 287 1.99 -13.80 21.76
CA THR A 287 1.54 -14.88 22.64
C THR A 287 0.57 -14.24 23.62
N GLU A 288 -0.69 -14.65 23.50
CA GLU A 288 -1.83 -14.42 24.41
C GLU A 288 -2.88 -13.40 23.99
N ALA A 289 -4.11 -13.93 23.93
CA ALA A 289 -5.42 -13.28 23.99
C ALA A 289 -6.00 -12.60 22.74
N CYS A 290 -6.89 -13.36 22.08
CA CYS A 290 -8.19 -12.86 21.64
C CYS A 290 -8.96 -12.16 22.77
#